data_AF-A0A0V1PEC6-F1
#
_entry.id   AF-A0A0V1PEC6-F1
#
_cell.length_a   1.000
_cell.length_b   1.000
_cell.length_c   1.000
_cell.angle_alpha   90.00
_cell.angle_beta   90.00
_cell.angle_gamma   90.00
#
_symmetry.space_group_name_H-M   'P 1'
#
loop_
_entity.id
_entity.type
_entity.pdbx_description
1 polymer ?
#
loop_
_entity_poly.entity_id
_entity_poly.type
_entity_poly.pdbx_seq_one_letter_code
_entity_poly.pdbx_strand_id
1 'polypeptide(L)'
;MNTTIANEHQQHLLVQEKERSANQLVDRRRCRRTSILYRQAHASRERSRVESFNRAFEQLRRLLPTLPPDKKLTKIEILRLAISYMTYLDCILML
;
A
#
# COMPACT_ATOMS: atom_id res chain seq x y z
N MET A 1 -23.31 -11.84 -51.78
CA MET A 1 -21.89 -11.59 -51.47
C MET A 1 -21.64 -10.16 -50.98
N ASN A 2 -22.30 -9.13 -51.52
CA ASN A 2 -22.07 -7.72 -51.09
C ASN A 2 -22.66 -7.36 -49.72
N THR A 3 -23.68 -8.09 -49.24
CA THR A 3 -24.32 -7.87 -47.94
C THR A 3 -23.50 -8.35 -46.74
N THR A 4 -22.67 -9.39 -46.91
CA THR A 4 -21.80 -9.91 -45.85
C THR A 4 -20.65 -8.95 -45.56
N ILE A 5 -20.02 -8.42 -46.62
CA ILE A 5 -18.89 -7.48 -46.52
C ILE A 5 -19.34 -6.17 -45.86
N ALA A 6 -20.52 -5.65 -46.21
CA ALA A 6 -21.07 -4.45 -45.56
C ALA A 6 -21.32 -4.65 -44.06
N ASN A 7 -21.83 -5.81 -43.66
CA ASN A 7 -22.07 -6.14 -42.26
C ASN A 7 -20.77 -6.29 -41.45
N GLU A 8 -19.73 -6.89 -42.04
CA GLU A 8 -18.41 -7.02 -41.41
C GLU A 8 -17.73 -5.66 -41.21
N HIS A 9 -17.80 -4.76 -42.20
CA HIS A 9 -17.30 -3.39 -42.05
C HIS A 9 -18.04 -2.62 -40.97
N GLN A 10 -19.38 -2.77 -40.88
CA GLN A 10 -20.17 -2.11 -39.85
C GLN A 10 -19.87 -2.68 -38.45
N GLN A 11 -19.62 -3.99 -38.33
CA GLN A 11 -19.15 -4.61 -37.10
C GLN A 11 -17.76 -4.11 -36.69
N HIS A 12 -16.82 -3.99 -37.63
CA HIS A 12 -15.48 -3.47 -37.36
C HIS A 12 -15.50 -2.02 -36.87
N LEU A 13 -16.33 -1.16 -37.48
CA LEU A 13 -16.49 0.23 -37.03
C LEU A 13 -17.05 0.32 -35.61
N LEU A 14 -18.05 -0.50 -35.26
CA LEU A 14 -18.60 -0.56 -33.91
C LEU A 14 -17.57 -1.03 -32.88
N VAL A 15 -16.75 -2.02 -33.22
CA VAL A 15 -15.64 -2.48 -32.36
C VAL A 15 -14.63 -1.36 -32.16
N GLN A 16 -14.25 -0.67 -33.24
CA GLN A 16 -13.28 0.41 -33.21
C GLN A 16 -13.77 1.64 -32.39
N GLU A 17 -15.06 1.97 -32.46
CA GLU A 17 -15.67 3.02 -31.62
C GLU A 17 -15.73 2.63 -30.14
N LYS A 18 -16.03 1.36 -29.85
CA LYS A 18 -16.04 0.84 -28.48
C LYS A 18 -14.64 0.86 -27.86
N GLU A 19 -13.62 0.51 -28.64
CA GLU A 19 -12.21 0.60 -28.23
C GLU A 19 -11.76 2.06 -28.02
N ARG A 20 -12.13 2.99 -28.92
CA ARG A 20 -11.87 4.42 -28.73
C ARG A 20 -12.52 4.97 -27.46
N SER A 21 -13.75 4.57 -27.18
CA SER A 21 -14.48 4.96 -25.97
C SER A 21 -13.83 4.40 -24.70
N ALA A 22 -13.38 3.14 -24.74
CA ALA A 22 -12.64 2.51 -23.64
C ALA A 22 -11.31 3.23 -23.37
N ASN A 23 -10.55 3.56 -24.43
CA ASN A 23 -9.28 4.29 -24.31
C ASN A 23 -9.46 5.69 -23.70
N GLN A 24 -10.50 6.44 -24.10
CA GLN A 24 -10.81 7.73 -23.48
C GLN A 24 -11.11 7.63 -21.98
N LEU A 25 -11.79 6.58 -21.53
CA LEU A 25 -12.05 6.37 -20.11
C LEU A 25 -10.77 6.04 -19.33
N VAL A 26 -9.85 5.28 -19.93
CA VAL A 26 -8.54 4.98 -19.35
C VAL A 26 -7.71 6.27 -19.22
N ASP A 27 -7.69 7.11 -20.24
CA ASP A 27 -6.97 8.39 -20.22
C ASP A 27 -7.53 9.36 -19.18
N ARG A 28 -8.85 9.43 -19.04
CA ARG A 28 -9.51 10.21 -17.97
C ARG A 28 -9.13 9.71 -16.58
N ARG A 29 -9.09 8.38 -16.38
CA ARG A 29 -8.63 7.78 -15.10
C ARG A 29 -7.16 8.11 -14.85
N ARG A 30 -6.32 8.07 -15.88
CA ARG A 30 -4.90 8.41 -15.80
C ARG A 30 -4.69 9.86 -15.40
N CYS A 31 -5.39 10.79 -16.06
CA CYS A 31 -5.37 12.23 -15.74
C CYS A 31 -5.87 12.52 -14.32
N ARG A 32 -6.89 11.79 -13.85
CA ARG A 32 -7.37 11.90 -12.45
C ARG A 32 -6.30 11.47 -11.46
N ARG A 33 -5.55 10.39 -11.74
CA ARG A 33 -4.45 9.91 -10.88
C ARG A 33 -3.22 10.83 -10.89
N THR A 34 -3.01 11.58 -11.96
CA THR A 34 -1.96 12.61 -12.06
C THR A 34 -2.40 13.97 -11.52
N SER A 35 -3.64 14.12 -11.08
CA SER A 35 -4.08 15.34 -10.41
C SER A 35 -3.36 15.53 -9.06
N ILE A 36 -3.04 16.78 -8.73
CA ILE A 36 -2.40 17.14 -7.46
C ILE A 36 -3.25 16.66 -6.27
N LEU A 37 -4.56 16.87 -6.32
CA LEU A 37 -5.50 16.46 -5.27
C LEU A 37 -5.46 14.95 -5.03
N TYR A 38 -5.45 14.13 -6.10
CA TYR A 38 -5.32 12.69 -5.96
C TYR A 38 -4.00 12.29 -5.30
N ARG A 39 -2.87 12.85 -5.79
CA ARG A 39 -1.55 12.56 -5.21
C ARG A 39 -1.47 12.96 -3.74
N GLN A 40 -1.98 14.13 -3.37
CA GLN A 40 -2.01 14.62 -1.99
C GLN A 40 -2.87 13.71 -1.09
N ALA A 41 -4.06 13.32 -1.54
CA ALA A 41 -4.92 12.40 -0.81
C ALA A 41 -4.22 11.04 -0.59
N HIS A 42 -3.56 10.49 -1.61
CA HIS A 42 -2.79 9.25 -1.49
C HIS A 42 -1.59 9.39 -0.54
N ALA A 43 -0.80 10.46 -0.67
CA ALA A 43 0.31 10.73 0.23
C ALA A 43 -0.16 10.92 1.69
N SER A 44 -1.32 11.55 1.92
CA SER A 44 -1.90 11.68 3.26
C SER A 44 -2.31 10.35 3.86
N ARG A 45 -2.92 9.47 3.06
CA ARG A 45 -3.29 8.12 3.50
C ARG A 45 -2.05 7.32 3.88
N GLU A 46 -1.00 7.37 3.06
CA GLU A 46 0.24 6.65 3.35
C GLU A 46 0.94 7.19 4.59
N ARG A 47 0.95 8.51 4.79
CA ARG A 47 1.45 9.12 6.04
C ARG A 47 0.69 8.60 7.26
N SER A 48 -0.63 8.55 7.21
CA SER A 48 -1.45 8.01 8.31
C SER A 48 -1.17 6.52 8.57
N ARG A 49 -0.99 5.72 7.51
CA ARG A 49 -0.60 4.30 7.62
C ARG A 49 0.74 4.14 8.32
N VAL A 50 1.75 4.92 7.90
CA VAL A 50 3.09 4.90 8.49
C VAL A 50 3.08 5.41 9.93
N GLU A 51 2.28 6.44 10.23
CA GLU A 51 2.12 6.95 11.60
C GLU A 51 1.52 5.87 12.51
N SER A 52 0.44 5.21 12.09
CA SER A 52 -0.16 4.09 12.83
C SER A 52 0.85 2.98 13.10
N PHE A 53 1.67 2.64 12.10
CA PHE A 53 2.74 1.65 12.25
C PHE A 53 3.82 2.11 13.25
N ASN A 54 4.23 3.37 13.19
CA ASN A 54 5.23 3.91 14.10
C ASN A 54 4.72 3.97 15.55
N ARG A 55 3.43 4.31 15.76
CA ARG A 55 2.79 4.25 17.08
C ARG A 55 2.83 2.85 17.68
N ALA A 56 2.56 1.81 16.88
CA ALA A 56 2.68 0.42 17.34
C ALA A 56 4.14 0.06 17.71
N PHE A 57 5.13 0.53 16.95
CA PHE A 57 6.55 0.36 17.28
C PHE A 57 6.94 1.07 18.58
N GLU A 58 6.39 2.25 18.83
CA GLU A 58 6.62 2.98 20.08
C GLU A 58 6.00 2.25 21.28
N GLN A 59 4.78 1.72 21.13
CA GLN A 59 4.15 0.89 22.15
C GLN A 59 4.99 -0.36 22.45
N LEU A 60 5.48 -1.06 21.43
CA LEU A 60 6.37 -2.20 21.61
C LEU A 60 7.66 -1.77 22.35
N ARG A 61 8.29 -0.68 21.93
CA ARG A 61 9.53 -0.16 22.56
C ARG A 61 9.38 0.11 24.06
N ARG A 62 8.21 0.59 24.51
CA ARG A 62 7.95 0.87 25.93
C ARG A 62 7.90 -0.38 26.80
N LEU A 63 7.60 -1.54 26.20
CA LEU A 63 7.57 -2.84 26.91
C LEU A 63 8.96 -3.47 26.99
N LEU A 64 9.93 -3.02 26.20
CA LEU A 64 11.25 -3.64 26.12
C LEU A 64 12.20 -3.09 27.18
N PRO A 65 12.92 -3.97 27.91
CA PRO A 65 13.91 -3.54 28.88
C PRO A 65 15.16 -2.97 28.19
N THR A 66 15.58 -1.75 28.57
CA THR A 66 16.80 -1.10 28.05
C THR A 66 17.56 -0.36 29.14
N LEU A 67 18.89 -0.36 29.05
CA LEU A 67 19.77 0.46 29.86
C LEU A 67 20.62 1.38 28.95
N PRO A 68 20.54 2.72 29.08
CA PRO A 68 19.58 3.47 29.90
C PRO A 68 18.12 3.36 29.36
N PRO A 69 17.08 3.69 30.17
CA PRO A 69 15.68 3.55 29.78
C PRO A 69 15.30 4.29 28.48
N ASP A 70 15.98 5.40 28.21
CA ASP A 70 15.78 6.28 27.06
C ASP A 70 16.67 5.92 25.84
N LYS A 71 17.36 4.77 25.87
CA LYS A 71 18.17 4.30 24.74
C LYS A 71 17.35 4.30 23.45
N LYS A 72 17.79 5.06 22.45
CA LYS A 72 17.18 5.07 21.11
C LYS A 72 17.48 3.73 20.44
N LEU A 73 16.43 3.00 20.07
CA LEU A 73 16.52 1.75 19.34
C LEU A 73 16.00 1.95 17.91
N THR A 74 16.70 1.37 16.94
CA THR A 74 16.22 1.23 15.57
C THR A 74 15.09 0.19 15.51
N LYS A 75 14.30 0.19 14.42
CA LYS A 75 13.20 -0.77 14.22
C LYS A 75 13.68 -2.22 14.28
N ILE A 76 14.85 -2.52 13.71
CA ILE A 76 15.40 -3.87 13.75
C ILE A 76 15.85 -4.29 15.15
N GLU A 77 16.44 -3.37 15.92
CA GLU A 77 16.82 -3.63 17.31
C GLU A 77 15.59 -3.88 18.18
N ILE A 78 14.50 -3.11 18.01
CA ILE A 78 13.24 -3.32 18.73
C ILE A 78 12.71 -4.74 18.47
N LEU A 79 12.69 -5.19 17.20
CA LEU A 79 12.20 -6.52 16.86
C LEU A 79 13.08 -7.64 17.45
N ARG A 80 14.41 -7.50 17.33
CA ARG A 80 15.34 -8.49 17.90
C ARG A 80 15.24 -8.56 19.42
N LEU A 81 15.19 -7.42 20.08
CA LEU A 81 15.08 -7.33 21.53
C LEU A 81 13.73 -7.88 22.03
N ALA A 82 12.63 -7.65 21.31
CA ALA A 82 11.33 -8.23 21.63
C ALA A 82 11.37 -9.77 21.62
N ILE A 83 11.94 -10.36 20.58
CA ILE A 83 12.10 -11.83 20.48
C ILE A 83 12.97 -12.35 21.63
N SER A 84 14.14 -11.76 21.86
CA SER A 84 15.02 -12.15 22.95
C SER A 84 14.34 -12.02 24.32
N TYR A 85 13.54 -10.98 24.53
CA TYR A 85 12.85 -10.76 25.79
C TYR A 85 11.73 -11.77 26.02
N MET A 86 10.95 -12.11 24.98
CA MET A 86 9.96 -13.20 25.07
C MET A 86 10.63 -14.52 25.48
N THR A 87 11.71 -14.91 24.80
CA THR A 87 12.45 -16.14 25.12
C THR A 87 13.04 -16.12 26.54
N TYR A 88 13.52 -14.96 27.00
CA TYR A 88 14.00 -14.80 28.37
C TYR A 88 12.89 -15.01 29.41
N LEU A 89 11.71 -14.44 29.18
CA LEU A 89 10.55 -14.63 30.07
C LEU A 89 10.09 -16.09 30.08
N ASP A 90 10.02 -16.74 28.91
CA ASP A 90 9.67 -18.16 28.82
C ASP A 90 10.65 -19.05 29.60
N CYS A 91 11.95 -18.77 29.49
CA CYS A 91 12.99 -19.51 30.21
C CYS A 91 12.84 -19.36 31.74
N ILE A 92 12.54 -18.16 32.23
CA ILE A 92 12.35 -17.91 33.67
C ILE A 92 11.08 -18.57 34.19
N LEU A 93 9.99 -18.58 33.40
CA LEU A 93 8.71 -19.14 33.82
C LEU A 93 8.66 -20.66 33.72
N MET A 94 9.50 -21.28 32.89
CA MET A 94 9.64 -22.73 32.80
C MET A 94 10.66 -23.33 33.78
N LEU A 95 11.39 -22.48 34.52
CA LEU A 95 12.21 -22.84 35.68
C LEU A 95 11.35 -22.85 36.96
#